data_AF-A0A6P1MA93-F1
#
_entry.id   AF-A0A6P1MA93-F1
#
_cell.length_a   1.000
_cell.length_b   1.000
_cell.length_c   1.000
_cell.angle_alpha   90.00
_cell.angle_beta   90.00
_cell.angle_gamma   90.00
#
_symmetry.space_group_name_H-M   'P 1'
#
loop_
_entity.id
_entity.type
_entity.pdbx_description
1 polymer ?
#
loop_
_entity_poly.entity_id
_entity_poly.type
_entity_poly.pdbx_seq_one_letter_code
_entity_poly.pdbx_strand_id
1 'polypeptide(L)'
;MKQKRTVSLKTLNAEIQAEIAIVLLAIMPALSICYVLTVISNPGHLAPGMIFLIFILTLGVAFSGFLILRKYPKNIIKLRNYFTEIAQKTPPENIRLVQAGDSDDIRYIEENFNRMLAEMRHRIEKTEEQLQVEHELRKTIDDQQKELQGMIRTLAAVCHHIGQPATVLQMEMHLLMQKATDDEVIQRIAESAQEVDRISTILQKLQRSSTFMSTPFSGSEDPLKD
;
A
#
# COMPACT_ATOMS: atom_id res chain seq x y z
N MET A 1 -1.59 41.27 21.42
CA MET A 1 -0.58 40.28 21.87
C MET A 1 0.07 39.68 20.63
N LYS A 2 1.36 39.95 20.38
CA LYS A 2 2.10 39.38 19.24
C LYS A 2 2.49 37.95 19.59
N GLN A 3 1.86 36.98 18.93
CA GLN A 3 2.20 35.57 19.04
C GLN A 3 3.64 35.37 18.56
N LYS A 4 4.56 35.09 19.50
CA LYS A 4 5.95 34.72 19.19
C LYS A 4 5.88 33.45 18.35
N ARG A 5 6.10 33.56 17.04
CA ARG A 5 6.37 32.41 16.16
C ARG A 5 7.62 31.72 16.71
N THR A 6 7.43 30.61 17.40
CA THR A 6 8.51 29.65 17.65
C THR A 6 8.87 29.08 16.28
N VAL A 7 9.96 29.57 15.70
CA VAL A 7 10.52 29.01 14.48
C VAL A 7 10.98 27.60 14.83
N SER A 8 10.20 26.61 14.41
CA SER A 8 10.53 25.21 14.60
C SER A 8 11.79 24.91 13.78
N LEU A 9 12.85 24.46 14.44
CA LEU A 9 14.10 24.05 13.77
C LEU A 9 13.88 22.90 12.77
N LYS A 10 12.75 22.19 12.84
CA LYS A 10 12.36 21.15 11.88
C LYS A 10 12.03 21.70 10.48
N THR A 11 11.71 22.99 10.36
CA THR A 11 11.41 23.63 9.06
C THR A 11 12.55 24.51 8.56
N LEU A 12 13.66 24.61 9.28
CA LEU A 12 14.82 25.34 8.78
C LEU A 12 15.50 24.52 7.68
N ASN A 13 15.64 25.12 6.51
CA ASN A 13 16.32 24.51 5.37
C ASN A 13 17.74 24.08 5.80
N ALA A 14 18.20 22.90 5.38
CA ALA A 14 19.56 22.43 5.71
C ALA A 14 20.65 23.44 5.31
N GLU A 15 20.37 24.24 4.27
CA GLU A 15 21.19 25.39 3.86
C GLU A 15 21.29 26.47 4.94
N ILE A 16 20.19 26.84 5.58
CA ILE A 16 20.16 27.86 6.64
C ILE A 16 20.87 27.33 7.89
N GLN A 17 20.71 26.05 8.21
CA GLN A 17 21.44 25.44 9.33
C GLN A 17 22.95 25.41 9.06
N ALA A 18 23.36 25.10 7.83
CA ALA A 18 24.76 25.16 7.43
C ALA A 18 25.29 26.61 7.46
N GLU A 19 24.50 27.58 7.03
CA GLU A 19 24.85 29.00 7.07
C GLU A 19 25.03 29.48 8.52
N ILE A 20 24.10 29.16 9.42
CA ILE A 20 24.22 29.46 10.86
C ILE A 20 25.46 28.78 11.45
N ALA A 21 25.73 27.52 11.09
CA ALA A 21 26.91 26.81 11.57
C ALA A 21 28.21 27.45 11.07
N ILE A 22 28.27 27.91 9.82
CA ILE A 22 29.41 28.66 9.27
C ILE A 22 29.60 29.97 10.04
N VAL A 23 28.51 30.72 10.31
CA VAL A 23 28.57 31.96 11.09
C VAL A 23 29.08 31.70 12.51
N LEU A 24 28.56 30.68 13.20
CA LEU A 24 29.01 30.30 14.54
C LEU A 24 30.48 29.85 14.55
N LEU A 25 30.91 29.11 13.53
CA LEU A 25 32.28 28.65 13.39
C LEU A 25 33.25 29.79 13.07
N ALA A 26 32.78 30.92 12.54
CA ALA A 26 33.56 32.14 12.37
C ALA A 26 33.64 33.00 13.66
N ILE A 27 32.63 32.92 14.53
CA ILE A 27 32.61 33.67 15.80
C ILE A 27 33.63 33.11 16.81
N MET A 28 33.80 31.79 16.88
CA MET A 28 34.74 31.14 17.81
C MET A 28 36.21 31.59 17.60
N PRO A 29 36.76 31.62 16.37
CA PRO A 29 38.05 32.21 16.07
C PRO A 29 38.14 33.70 16.41
N ALA A 30 37.10 34.48 16.10
CA ALA A 30 37.08 35.91 16.40
C ALA A 30 37.15 36.18 17.91
N LEU A 31 36.39 35.44 18.72
CA LEU A 31 36.44 35.52 20.17
C LEU A 31 37.80 35.08 20.72
N SER A 32 38.40 34.03 20.14
CA SER A 32 39.74 33.55 20.51
C SER A 32 40.80 34.61 20.22
N ILE A 33 40.73 35.28 19.07
CA ILE A 33 41.63 36.39 18.71
C ILE A 33 41.43 37.58 19.66
N CYS A 34 40.19 37.99 19.94
CA CYS A 34 39.89 39.05 20.90
C CYS A 34 40.46 38.72 22.29
N TYR A 35 40.28 37.49 22.77
CA TYR A 35 40.84 37.05 24.05
C TYR A 35 42.37 37.18 24.04
N VAL A 36 43.05 36.68 23.00
CA VAL A 36 44.50 36.80 22.86
C VAL A 36 44.96 38.26 22.86
N LEU A 37 44.26 39.17 22.17
CA LEU A 37 44.57 40.61 22.16
C LEU A 37 44.42 41.26 23.55
N THR A 38 43.39 40.87 24.32
CA THR A 38 43.22 41.37 25.70
C THR A 38 44.34 40.88 26.62
N VAL A 39 44.82 39.65 26.44
CA VAL A 39 45.92 39.10 27.24
C VAL A 39 47.26 39.74 26.88
N ILE A 40 47.52 40.04 25.60
CA ILE A 40 48.73 40.77 25.16
C ILE A 40 48.82 42.16 25.78
N SER A 41 47.68 42.80 26.00
CA SER A 41 47.61 44.16 26.56
C SER A 41 48.02 44.22 28.04
N ASN A 42 48.13 43.08 28.72
CA ASN A 42 48.64 42.97 30.09
C ASN A 42 50.09 42.45 30.07
N PRO A 43 51.11 43.32 30.22
CA PRO A 43 52.51 42.91 30.19
C PRO A 43 52.84 42.05 31.42
N GLY A 44 52.95 40.73 31.23
CA GLY A 44 53.40 39.82 32.28
C GLY A 44 52.94 38.36 32.19
N HIS A 45 51.94 38.03 31.36
CA HIS A 45 51.29 36.72 31.48
C HIS A 45 51.66 35.66 30.42
N LEU A 46 52.19 36.00 29.24
CA LEU A 46 52.49 35.01 28.19
C LEU A 46 53.76 35.34 27.39
N ALA A 47 54.54 34.29 27.09
CA ALA A 47 55.65 34.37 26.14
C ALA A 47 55.14 34.58 24.70
N PRO A 48 55.82 35.38 23.86
CA PRO A 48 55.42 35.63 22.46
C PRO A 48 55.20 34.36 21.63
N GLY A 49 55.96 33.30 21.90
CA GLY A 49 55.82 32.01 21.22
C GLY A 49 54.47 31.33 21.47
N MET A 50 53.90 31.48 22.67
CA MET A 50 52.59 30.88 23.01
C MET A 50 51.46 31.58 22.25
N ILE A 51 51.54 32.90 22.07
CA ILE A 51 50.56 33.68 21.30
C ILE A 51 50.53 33.21 19.84
N PHE A 52 51.70 33.05 19.22
CA PHE A 52 51.80 32.58 17.84
C PHE A 52 51.23 31.16 17.67
N LEU A 53 51.52 30.26 18.62
CA LEU A 53 50.98 28.90 18.62
C LEU A 53 49.44 28.89 18.71
N ILE A 54 48.86 29.67 19.64
CA ILE A 54 47.40 29.79 19.79
C ILE A 54 46.76 30.32 18.51
N PHE A 55 47.39 31.31 17.86
CA PHE A 55 46.89 31.86 16.60
C PHE A 55 46.86 30.80 15.49
N ILE A 56 47.95 30.04 15.30
CA ILE A 56 48.01 28.96 14.31
C ILE A 56 46.95 27.89 14.59
N LEU A 57 46.82 27.45 15.85
CA LEU A 57 45.83 26.44 16.23
C LEU A 57 44.40 26.91 15.95
N THR A 58 44.10 28.16 16.29
CA THR A 58 42.78 28.77 16.03
C THR A 58 42.48 28.81 14.53
N LEU A 59 43.45 29.20 13.71
CA LEU A 59 43.31 29.28 12.26
C LEU A 59 43.17 27.89 11.64
N GLY A 60 43.90 26.90 12.16
CA GLY A 60 43.80 25.50 11.76
C GLY A 60 42.42 24.91 12.04
N VAL A 61 41.87 25.13 13.25
CA VAL A 61 40.51 24.69 13.62
C VAL A 61 39.45 25.39 12.76
N ALA A 62 39.59 26.69 12.53
CA ALA A 62 38.69 27.44 11.66
C ALA A 62 38.68 26.89 10.24
N PHE A 63 39.87 26.62 9.69
CA PHE A 63 40.03 26.07 8.34
C PHE A 63 39.46 24.64 8.23
N SER A 64 39.77 23.76 9.19
CA SER A 64 39.22 22.40 9.19
C SER A 64 37.69 22.40 9.34
N GLY A 65 37.15 23.25 10.21
CA GLY A 65 35.71 23.39 10.38
C GLY A 65 35.03 23.91 9.11
N PHE A 66 35.64 24.89 8.44
CA PHE A 66 35.16 25.40 7.16
C PHE A 66 35.16 24.32 6.05
N LEU A 67 36.21 23.51 5.96
CA LEU A 67 36.28 22.41 4.98
C LEU A 67 35.18 21.37 5.21
N ILE A 68 34.94 20.97 6.46
CA ILE A 68 33.88 20.03 6.84
C ILE A 68 32.51 20.63 6.48
N LEU A 69 32.25 21.87 6.91
CA LEU A 69 30.97 22.55 6.67
C LEU A 69 30.66 22.75 5.19
N ARG A 70 31.67 22.84 4.32
CA ARG A 70 31.45 22.96 2.87
C ARG A 70 31.09 21.64 2.21
N LYS A 71 31.54 20.49 2.73
CA LYS A 71 31.38 19.17 2.12
C LYS A 71 30.03 18.52 2.45
N TYR A 72 29.63 18.50 3.73
CA TYR A 72 28.44 17.79 4.19
C TYR A 72 27.07 18.32 3.69
N PRO A 73 26.79 19.64 3.60
CA PRO A 73 25.44 20.10 3.27
C PRO A 73 25.01 19.71 1.85
N LYS A 74 25.95 19.62 0.90
CA LYS A 74 25.64 19.22 -0.48
C LYS A 74 25.07 17.80 -0.56
N ASN A 75 25.65 16.85 0.19
CA ASN A 75 25.18 15.48 0.22
C ASN A 75 23.85 15.34 0.96
N ILE A 76 23.64 16.11 2.03
CA ILE A 76 22.36 16.14 2.76
C ILE A 76 21.24 16.69 1.87
N ILE A 77 21.48 17.78 1.13
CA ILE A 77 20.49 18.37 0.22
C ILE A 77 20.14 17.37 -0.88
N LYS A 78 21.13 16.71 -1.48
CA LYS A 78 20.87 15.66 -2.48
C LYS A 78 20.03 14.53 -1.93
N LEU A 79 20.39 13.98 -0.76
CA LEU A 79 19.61 12.92 -0.11
C LEU A 79 18.17 13.36 0.13
N ARG A 80 17.96 14.60 0.60
CA ARG A 80 16.61 15.15 0.78
C ARG A 80 15.82 15.23 -0.53
N ASN A 81 16.45 15.65 -1.61
CA ASN A 81 15.80 15.70 -2.92
C ASN A 81 15.42 14.28 -3.38
N TYR A 82 16.31 13.31 -3.22
CA TYR A 82 16.00 11.91 -3.52
C TYR A 82 14.85 11.36 -2.66
N PHE A 83 14.79 11.69 -1.37
CA PHE A 83 13.64 11.33 -0.53
C PHE A 83 12.33 11.95 -1.03
N THR A 84 12.40 13.16 -1.57
CA THR A 84 11.22 13.83 -2.14
C THR A 84 10.77 13.13 -3.43
N GLU A 85 11.71 12.72 -4.29
CA GLU A 85 11.43 11.95 -5.51
C GLU A 85 10.80 10.57 -5.19
N ILE A 86 11.35 9.87 -4.18
CA ILE A 86 10.80 8.60 -3.68
C ILE A 86 9.36 8.80 -3.17
N ALA A 87 9.11 9.86 -2.40
CA ALA A 87 7.77 10.18 -1.88
C ALA A 87 6.78 10.55 -3.01
N GLN A 88 7.27 11.09 -4.12
CA GLN A 88 6.48 11.41 -5.32
C GLN A 88 6.30 10.21 -6.28
N LYS A 89 6.60 8.99 -5.83
CA LYS A 89 6.44 7.73 -6.59
C LYS A 89 7.32 7.63 -7.86
N THR A 90 8.39 8.42 -7.97
CA THR A 90 9.36 8.33 -9.08
C THR A 90 10.75 8.03 -8.54
N PRO A 91 10.99 6.80 -8.02
CA PRO A 91 12.26 6.50 -7.37
C PRO A 91 13.42 6.49 -8.38
N PRO A 92 14.48 7.30 -8.17
CA PRO A 92 15.61 7.42 -9.09
C PRO A 92 16.40 6.11 -9.16
N GLU A 93 16.80 5.66 -10.36
CA GLU A 93 17.47 4.35 -10.57
C GLU A 93 18.60 4.09 -9.58
N ASN A 94 19.46 5.09 -9.40
CA ASN A 94 20.53 5.07 -8.43
C ASN A 94 20.75 6.48 -7.86
N ILE A 95 21.06 6.54 -6.58
CA ILE A 95 21.52 7.72 -5.86
C ILE A 95 23.04 7.84 -6.06
N ARG A 96 23.51 9.04 -6.40
CA ARG A 96 24.95 9.37 -6.49
C ARG A 96 25.28 10.61 -5.67
N LEU A 97 25.98 10.40 -4.57
CA LEU A 97 26.41 11.46 -3.66
C LEU A 97 27.69 12.12 -4.19
N VAL A 98 27.88 13.40 -3.84
CA VAL A 98 29.09 14.13 -4.22
C VAL A 98 30.25 13.60 -3.38
N GLN A 99 31.38 13.29 -4.04
CA GLN A 99 32.61 12.83 -3.39
C GLN A 99 32.47 11.47 -2.65
N ALA A 100 31.60 10.58 -3.12
CA ALA A 100 31.57 9.20 -2.64
C ALA A 100 32.93 8.48 -2.85
N GLY A 101 33.72 8.88 -3.85
CA GLY A 101 35.08 8.37 -4.05
C GLY A 101 36.10 8.81 -2.99
N ASP A 102 35.84 9.91 -2.27
CA ASP A 102 36.82 10.54 -1.36
C ASP A 102 36.53 10.26 0.13
N SER A 103 35.47 9.51 0.45
CA SER A 103 35.07 9.21 1.82
C SER A 103 34.34 7.87 1.87
N ASP A 104 34.93 6.91 2.58
CA ASP A 104 34.35 5.57 2.75
C ASP A 104 32.94 5.63 3.37
N ASP A 105 32.69 6.55 4.31
CA ASP A 105 31.38 6.72 4.93
C ASP A 105 30.30 7.17 3.93
N ILE A 106 30.63 8.13 3.05
CA ILE A 106 29.69 8.60 2.03
C ILE A 106 29.41 7.50 1.00
N ARG A 107 30.44 6.72 0.63
CA ARG A 107 30.27 5.54 -0.23
C ARG A 107 29.37 4.49 0.42
N TYR A 108 29.59 4.19 1.69
CA TYR A 108 28.77 3.24 2.44
C TYR A 108 27.31 3.69 2.54
N ILE A 109 27.06 4.99 2.74
CA ILE A 109 25.70 5.56 2.72
C ILE A 109 25.08 5.38 1.33
N GLU A 110 25.79 5.73 0.27
CA GLU A 110 25.33 5.59 -1.12
C GLU A 110 24.95 4.13 -1.46
N GLU A 111 25.82 3.18 -1.14
CA GLU A 111 25.60 1.75 -1.38
C GLU A 111 24.37 1.23 -0.63
N ASN A 112 24.21 1.57 0.65
CA ASN A 112 23.04 1.17 1.43
C ASN A 112 21.74 1.79 0.91
N PHE A 113 21.78 3.06 0.50
CA PHE A 113 20.63 3.72 -0.10
C PHE A 113 20.23 3.06 -1.43
N ASN A 114 21.19 2.73 -2.28
CA ASN A 114 20.93 2.03 -3.55
C ASN A 114 20.38 0.62 -3.31
N ARG A 115 20.90 -0.10 -2.32
CA ARG A 115 20.36 -1.41 -1.92
C ARG A 115 18.91 -1.30 -1.43
N MET A 116 18.60 -0.29 -0.61
CA MET A 116 17.24 -0.03 -0.14
C MET A 116 16.30 0.31 -1.30
N LEU A 117 16.74 1.11 -2.27
CA LEU A 117 15.96 1.42 -3.47
C LEU A 117 15.67 0.19 -4.33
N ALA A 118 16.66 -0.68 -4.52
CA ALA A 118 16.48 -1.93 -5.25
C ALA A 118 15.45 -2.84 -4.56
N GLU A 119 15.55 -3.00 -3.24
CA GLU A 119 14.59 -3.77 -2.45
C GLU A 119 13.18 -3.17 -2.50
N MET A 120 13.06 -1.84 -2.41
CA MET A 120 11.77 -1.15 -2.54
C MET A 120 11.13 -1.38 -3.89
N ARG A 121 11.89 -1.28 -4.99
CA ARG A 121 11.38 -1.57 -6.34
C ARG A 121 10.88 -2.99 -6.47
N HIS A 122 11.68 -3.96 -5.99
CA HIS A 122 11.29 -5.36 -6.03
C HIS A 122 9.99 -5.62 -5.27
N ARG A 123 9.80 -4.96 -4.12
CA ARG A 123 8.54 -5.06 -3.35
C ARG A 123 7.36 -4.42 -4.08
N ILE A 124 7.56 -3.25 -4.71
CA ILE A 124 6.51 -2.59 -5.49
C ILE A 124 6.07 -3.49 -6.64
N GLU A 125 7.02 -4.01 -7.43
CA GLU A 125 6.75 -4.93 -8.54
C GLU A 125 5.97 -6.16 -8.07
N LYS A 126 6.40 -6.80 -6.99
CA LYS A 126 5.69 -7.95 -6.41
C LYS A 126 4.28 -7.61 -5.94
N THR A 127 4.08 -6.42 -5.36
CA THR A 127 2.75 -5.96 -4.95
C THR A 127 1.84 -5.68 -6.16
N GLU A 128 2.39 -5.12 -7.23
CA GLU A 128 1.66 -4.90 -8.47
C GLU A 128 1.24 -6.22 -9.12
N GLU A 129 2.14 -7.22 -9.17
CA GLU A 129 1.82 -8.58 -9.62
C GLU A 129 0.68 -9.20 -8.79
N GLN A 130 0.75 -9.09 -7.46
CA GLN A 130 -0.30 -9.62 -6.57
C GLN A 130 -1.66 -8.94 -6.80
N LEU A 131 -1.67 -7.62 -7.02
CA LEU A 131 -2.90 -6.89 -7.33
C LEU A 131 -3.49 -7.33 -8.68
N GLN A 132 -2.65 -7.60 -9.68
CA GLN A 132 -3.11 -8.11 -10.98
C GLN A 132 -3.75 -9.49 -10.81
N VAL A 133 -3.10 -10.40 -10.08
CA VAL A 133 -3.64 -11.74 -9.80
C VAL A 133 -4.96 -11.66 -9.01
N GLU A 134 -5.06 -10.79 -8.01
CA GLU A 134 -6.31 -10.60 -7.26
C GLU A 134 -7.43 -10.09 -8.18
N HIS A 135 -7.11 -9.15 -9.08
CA HIS A 135 -8.08 -8.62 -10.04
C HIS A 135 -8.60 -9.70 -11.00
N GLU A 136 -7.71 -10.53 -11.54
CA GLU A 136 -8.08 -11.65 -12.41
C GLU A 136 -8.92 -12.70 -11.68
N LEU A 137 -8.58 -13.01 -10.43
CA LEU A 137 -9.35 -13.94 -9.60
C LEU A 137 -10.76 -13.41 -9.34
N ARG A 138 -10.89 -12.13 -8.95
CA ARG A 138 -12.20 -11.49 -8.75
C ARG A 138 -13.05 -11.53 -10.01
N LYS A 139 -12.46 -11.27 -11.17
CA LYS A 139 -13.15 -11.35 -12.45
C LYS A 139 -13.65 -12.76 -12.74
N THR A 140 -12.81 -13.77 -12.52
CA THR A 140 -13.18 -15.17 -12.74
C THR A 140 -14.34 -15.60 -11.83
N ILE A 141 -14.32 -15.16 -10.56
CA ILE A 141 -15.41 -15.42 -9.61
C ILE A 141 -16.71 -14.75 -10.08
N ASP A 142 -16.66 -13.51 -10.52
CA ASP A 142 -17.84 -12.79 -11.03
C ASP A 142 -18.43 -13.46 -12.28
N ASP A 143 -17.58 -13.91 -13.20
CA ASP A 143 -17.99 -14.64 -14.39
C ASP A 143 -18.65 -15.99 -14.04
N GLN A 144 -18.06 -16.75 -13.10
CA GLN A 144 -18.67 -17.99 -12.59
C GLN A 144 -20.00 -17.76 -11.86
N GLN A 145 -20.12 -16.67 -11.09
CA GLN A 145 -21.37 -16.31 -10.44
C GLN A 145 -22.46 -15.98 -11.46
N LYS A 146 -22.12 -15.24 -12.52
CA LYS A 146 -23.07 -14.95 -13.61
C LYS A 146 -23.50 -16.21 -14.35
N GLU A 147 -22.57 -17.12 -14.63
CA GLU A 147 -22.88 -18.41 -15.25
C GLU A 147 -23.83 -19.23 -14.38
N LEU A 148 -23.51 -19.36 -13.08
CA LEU A 148 -24.35 -20.08 -12.12
C LEU A 148 -25.75 -19.46 -12.02
N GLN A 149 -25.86 -18.13 -11.98
CA GLN A 149 -27.15 -17.44 -11.99
C GLN A 149 -27.94 -17.71 -13.27
N GLY A 150 -27.26 -17.75 -14.42
CA GLY A 150 -27.85 -18.14 -15.70
C GLY A 150 -28.40 -19.56 -15.67
N MET A 151 -27.63 -20.52 -15.13
CA MET A 151 -28.08 -21.91 -14.96
C MET A 151 -29.28 -22.02 -14.03
N ILE A 152 -29.28 -21.31 -12.89
CA ILE A 152 -30.42 -21.30 -11.94
C ILE A 152 -31.68 -20.77 -12.61
N ARG A 153 -31.59 -19.69 -13.39
CA ARG A 153 -32.73 -19.12 -14.13
C ARG A 153 -33.27 -20.11 -15.17
N THR A 154 -32.38 -20.78 -15.90
CA THR A 154 -32.77 -21.82 -16.86
C THR A 154 -33.45 -23.00 -16.17
N LEU A 155 -32.92 -23.46 -15.03
CA LEU A 155 -33.53 -24.53 -14.24
C LEU A 155 -34.92 -24.14 -13.74
N ALA A 156 -35.09 -22.92 -13.24
CA ALA A 156 -36.39 -22.41 -12.81
C ALA A 156 -37.41 -22.40 -13.96
N ALA A 157 -36.99 -21.96 -15.15
CA ALA A 157 -37.84 -21.99 -16.35
C ALA A 157 -38.22 -23.42 -16.76
N VAL A 158 -37.27 -24.36 -16.79
CA VAL A 158 -37.52 -25.77 -17.10
C VAL A 158 -38.50 -26.38 -16.09
N CYS A 159 -38.29 -26.16 -14.78
CA CYS A 159 -39.20 -26.64 -13.75
C CYS A 159 -40.63 -26.10 -13.95
N HIS A 160 -40.77 -24.83 -14.37
CA HIS A 160 -42.08 -24.26 -14.67
C HIS A 160 -42.73 -24.92 -15.89
N HIS A 161 -41.98 -25.09 -17.00
CA HIS A 161 -42.47 -25.70 -18.23
C HIS A 161 -42.82 -27.18 -18.08
N ILE A 162 -42.15 -27.93 -17.19
CA ILE A 162 -42.47 -29.34 -16.92
C ILE A 162 -43.59 -29.46 -15.87
N GLY A 163 -43.67 -28.53 -14.90
CA GLY A 163 -44.73 -28.54 -13.89
C GLY A 163 -46.14 -28.40 -14.49
N GLN A 164 -46.29 -27.65 -15.59
CA GLN A 164 -47.56 -27.51 -16.30
C GLN A 164 -48.11 -28.83 -16.87
N PRO A 165 -47.39 -29.56 -17.76
CA PRO A 165 -47.87 -30.83 -18.29
C PRO A 165 -48.00 -31.91 -17.21
N ALA A 166 -47.17 -31.91 -16.17
CA ALA A 166 -47.34 -32.82 -15.02
C ALA A 166 -48.68 -32.60 -14.31
N THR A 167 -49.07 -31.33 -14.11
CA THR A 167 -50.38 -30.97 -13.52
C THR A 167 -51.54 -31.44 -14.39
N VAL A 168 -51.44 -31.23 -15.71
CA VAL A 168 -52.46 -31.68 -16.69
C VAL A 168 -52.58 -33.20 -16.70
N LEU A 169 -51.45 -33.92 -16.75
CA LEU A 169 -51.42 -35.38 -16.70
C LEU A 169 -52.06 -35.91 -15.40
N GLN A 170 -51.77 -35.30 -14.25
CA GLN A 170 -52.36 -35.70 -12.99
C GLN A 170 -53.90 -35.52 -12.99
N MET A 171 -54.39 -34.43 -13.56
CA MET A 171 -55.83 -34.18 -13.72
C MET A 171 -56.47 -35.18 -14.67
N GLU A 172 -55.87 -35.46 -15.83
CA GLU A 172 -56.37 -36.44 -16.80
C GLU A 172 -56.41 -37.86 -16.20
N MET A 173 -55.37 -38.27 -15.48
CA MET A 173 -55.36 -39.56 -14.77
C MET A 173 -56.49 -39.65 -13.74
N HIS A 174 -56.76 -38.56 -13.00
CA HIS A 174 -57.87 -38.52 -12.06
C HIS A 174 -59.24 -38.64 -12.75
N LEU A 175 -59.42 -37.98 -13.91
CA LEU A 175 -60.63 -38.09 -14.72
C LEU A 175 -60.80 -39.50 -15.33
N LEU A 176 -59.71 -40.15 -15.75
CA LEU A 176 -59.72 -41.51 -16.25
C LEU A 176 -60.08 -42.52 -15.14
N MET A 177 -59.55 -42.35 -13.92
CA MET A 177 -59.94 -43.16 -12.76
C MET A 177 -61.45 -43.07 -12.48
N GLN A 178 -62.05 -41.87 -12.61
CA GLN A 178 -63.49 -41.69 -12.38
C GLN A 178 -64.36 -42.34 -13.47
N LYS A 179 -63.83 -42.57 -14.67
CA LYS A 179 -64.57 -43.10 -15.82
C LYS A 179 -64.32 -44.58 -16.08
N ALA A 180 -63.24 -45.15 -15.55
CA ALA A 180 -62.91 -46.56 -15.73
C ALA A 180 -63.85 -47.46 -14.91
N THR A 181 -64.34 -48.54 -15.53
CA THR A 181 -65.21 -49.54 -14.89
C THR A 181 -64.52 -50.88 -14.66
N ASP A 182 -63.32 -51.06 -15.20
CA ASP A 182 -62.51 -52.27 -15.08
C ASP A 182 -61.41 -52.06 -14.03
N ASP A 183 -61.37 -52.94 -13.03
CA ASP A 183 -60.40 -52.90 -11.92
C ASP A 183 -58.95 -52.96 -12.43
N GLU A 184 -58.68 -53.72 -13.50
CA GLU A 184 -57.32 -53.81 -14.05
C GLU A 184 -56.87 -52.47 -14.67
N VAL A 185 -57.80 -51.79 -15.35
CA VAL A 185 -57.54 -50.47 -15.95
C VAL A 185 -57.38 -49.40 -14.85
N ILE A 186 -58.20 -49.45 -13.80
CA ILE A 186 -58.09 -48.55 -12.64
C ILE A 186 -56.71 -48.69 -11.98
N GLN A 187 -56.23 -49.93 -11.79
CA GLN A 187 -54.93 -50.18 -11.18
C GLN A 187 -53.77 -49.60 -12.01
N ARG A 188 -53.79 -49.79 -13.34
CA ARG A 188 -52.75 -49.23 -14.24
C ARG A 188 -52.76 -47.69 -14.27
N ILE A 189 -53.93 -47.07 -14.19
CA ILE A 189 -54.05 -45.61 -14.09
C ILE A 189 -53.49 -45.12 -12.75
N ALA A 190 -53.78 -45.83 -11.65
CA ALA A 190 -53.25 -45.47 -10.33
C ALA A 190 -51.72 -45.55 -10.26
N GLU A 191 -51.10 -46.57 -10.86
CA GLU A 191 -49.64 -46.68 -10.97
C GLU A 191 -49.06 -45.52 -11.79
N SER A 192 -49.69 -45.18 -12.92
CA SER A 192 -49.28 -44.04 -13.76
C SER A 192 -49.41 -42.69 -13.03
N ALA A 193 -50.48 -42.51 -12.25
CA ALA A 193 -50.68 -41.32 -11.42
C ALA A 193 -49.61 -41.19 -10.33
N GLN A 194 -49.16 -42.32 -9.75
CA GLN A 194 -48.08 -42.34 -8.77
C GLN A 194 -46.74 -41.88 -9.37
N GLU A 195 -46.42 -42.29 -10.60
CA GLU A 195 -45.20 -41.82 -11.27
C GLU A 195 -45.25 -40.33 -11.61
N VAL A 196 -46.41 -39.80 -12.02
CA VAL A 196 -46.61 -38.35 -12.25
C VAL A 196 -46.45 -37.56 -10.94
N ASP A 197 -46.95 -38.08 -9.83
CA ASP A 197 -46.79 -37.45 -8.51
C ASP A 197 -45.32 -37.42 -8.03
N ARG A 198 -44.56 -38.48 -8.33
CA ARG A 198 -43.10 -38.50 -8.10
C ARG A 198 -42.38 -37.43 -8.91
N ILE A 199 -42.74 -37.26 -10.19
CA ILE A 199 -42.18 -36.18 -11.03
C ILE A 199 -42.51 -34.81 -10.43
N SER A 200 -43.76 -34.58 -10.01
CA SER A 200 -44.19 -33.33 -9.37
C SER A 200 -43.41 -33.04 -8.08
N THR A 201 -43.18 -34.06 -7.26
CA THR A 201 -42.37 -33.97 -6.04
C THR A 201 -40.91 -33.61 -6.34
N ILE A 202 -40.31 -34.21 -7.38
CA ILE A 202 -38.94 -33.89 -7.81
C ILE A 202 -38.85 -32.44 -8.29
N LEU A 203 -39.82 -31.98 -9.08
CA LEU A 203 -39.89 -30.59 -9.56
C LEU A 203 -40.01 -29.59 -8.42
N GLN A 204 -40.85 -29.87 -7.41
CA GLN A 204 -40.97 -29.02 -6.22
C GLN A 204 -39.66 -28.95 -5.41
N LYS A 205 -38.95 -30.08 -5.28
CA LYS A 205 -37.64 -30.12 -4.61
C LYS A 205 -36.60 -29.29 -5.38
N LEU A 206 -36.57 -29.39 -6.71
CA LEU A 206 -35.69 -28.60 -7.57
C LEU A 206 -36.00 -27.10 -7.50
N GLN A 207 -37.29 -26.72 -7.51
CA GLN A 207 -37.70 -25.33 -7.35
C GLN A 207 -37.25 -24.74 -6.00
N ARG A 208 -37.51 -25.45 -4.89
CA ARG A 208 -37.06 -24.99 -3.56
C ARG A 208 -35.54 -24.81 -3.49
N SER A 209 -34.78 -25.74 -4.08
CA SER A 209 -33.32 -25.64 -4.15
C SER A 209 -32.86 -24.42 -4.97
N SER A 210 -33.55 -24.12 -6.07
CA SER A 210 -33.25 -22.95 -6.91
C SER A 210 -33.55 -21.62 -6.21
N THR A 211 -34.64 -21.56 -5.42
CA THR A 211 -35.01 -20.36 -4.64
C THR A 211 -33.96 -20.05 -3.57
N PHE A 212 -33.43 -21.08 -2.89
CA PHE A 212 -32.43 -20.92 -1.83
C PHE A 212 -31.07 -20.41 -2.34
N MET A 213 -30.71 -20.73 -3.58
CA MET A 213 -29.46 -20.25 -4.20
C MET A 213 -29.57 -18.85 -4.81
N SER A 214 -30.79 -18.34 -4.99
CA SER A 214 -31.04 -17.05 -5.65
C SER A 214 -31.06 -15.84 -4.69
N THR A 215 -31.02 -16.06 -3.37
CA THR A 215 -30.85 -14.95 -2.42
C THR A 215 -29.45 -14.38 -2.56
N PRO A 216 -29.29 -13.09 -2.91
CA PRO A 216 -27.98 -12.49 -3.09
C PRO A 216 -27.22 -12.58 -1.77
N PHE A 217 -26.00 -13.09 -1.84
CA PHE A 217 -25.06 -13.03 -0.73
C PHE A 217 -24.68 -11.55 -0.55
N SER A 218 -25.45 -10.81 0.24
CA SER A 218 -25.12 -9.44 0.67
C SER A 218 -23.94 -9.52 1.66
N GLY A 219 -22.77 -9.91 1.15
CA GLY A 219 -21.49 -9.76 1.83
C GLY A 219 -20.91 -8.40 1.47
N SER A 220 -21.49 -7.33 2.02
CA SER A 220 -20.89 -5.99 2.03
C SER A 220 -20.88 -5.44 3.44
N GLU A 221 -20.25 -6.16 4.36
CA GLU A 221 -19.59 -5.52 5.49
C GLU A 221 -18.17 -5.20 5.03
N ASP A 222 -17.99 -3.95 4.64
CA ASP A 222 -16.70 -3.34 4.33
C ASP A 222 -15.98 -3.07 5.68
N PRO A 223 -14.97 -3.85 6.08
CA PRO A 223 -14.36 -3.73 7.41
C PRO A 223 -13.31 -2.60 7.47
N LEU A 224 -13.19 -1.76 6.45
CA LEU A 224 -12.10 -0.78 6.29
C LEU A 224 -12.54 0.68 6.41
N LYS A 225 -13.62 0.95 7.15
CA LYS A 225 -13.89 2.29 7.69
C LYS A 225 -13.57 2.34 9.18
N ASP A 226 -12.28 2.50 9.49
CA ASP A 226 -11.77 3.14 10.71
C ASP A 226 -10.40 3.76 10.41
#